data_AF-A0A5D0H4Z1-F1
#
_entry.id   AF-A0A5D0H4Z1-F1
#
_cell.length_a   1.000
_cell.length_b   1.000
_cell.length_c   1.000
_cell.angle_alpha   90.00
_cell.angle_beta   90.00
_cell.angle_gamma   90.00
#
_symmetry.space_group_name_H-M   'P 1'
#
loop_
_entity.id
_entity.type
_entity.pdbx_description
1 polymer ?
#
loop_
_entity_poly.entity_id
_entity_poly.type
_entity_poly.pdbx_seq_one_letter_code
_entity_poly.pdbx_strand_id
1 'polypeptide(L)'
;TLIEQAQHLGREFVIQVTGTVIERASKNANIPTGDIEILVSELNILNKAILPPFTIEDDTDGGEELRMKYRYLDIRRNPVKNSLIFRHKVTQEVRNYLSNQGFIEVETPYLIKSTPEGARDFVVPSRMNE
;
A
#
# COMPACT_ATOMS: atom_id res chain seq x y z
N THR A 1 -25.85 5.84 -20.46
CA THR A 1 -25.79 4.36 -20.52
C THR A 1 -24.55 3.84 -19.80
N LEU A 2 -24.46 2.55 -19.48
CA LEU A 2 -23.25 1.97 -18.85
C LEU A 2 -21.98 2.25 -19.67
N ILE A 3 -22.10 2.17 -21.00
CA ILE A 3 -21.00 2.44 -21.94
C ILE A 3 -20.54 3.89 -21.86
N GLU A 4 -21.45 4.86 -21.83
CA GLU A 4 -21.10 6.28 -21.65
C GLU A 4 -20.37 6.55 -20.34
N GLN A 5 -20.81 5.93 -19.23
CA GLN A 5 -20.14 6.06 -17.94
C GLN A 5 -18.73 5.47 -17.98
N ALA A 6 -18.57 4.30 -18.62
CA ALA A 6 -17.27 3.65 -18.77
C ALA A 6 -16.29 4.47 -19.62
N GLN A 7 -16.78 5.15 -20.68
CA GLN A 7 -15.97 6.03 -21.52
C GLN A 7 -15.37 7.24 -20.78
N HIS A 8 -15.91 7.59 -19.61
CA HIS A 8 -15.42 8.70 -18.80
C HIS A 8 -14.50 8.27 -17.65
N LEU A 9 -14.18 6.98 -17.54
CA LEU A 9 -13.24 6.50 -16.53
C LEU A 9 -11.82 6.96 -16.85
N GLY A 10 -11.15 7.53 -15.84
CA GLY A 10 -9.73 7.84 -15.89
C GLY A 10 -8.90 6.79 -15.14
N ARG A 11 -7.58 6.84 -15.35
CA ARG A 11 -6.63 6.04 -14.57
C ARG A 11 -6.81 6.31 -13.07
N GLU A 12 -6.67 5.25 -12.28
CA GLU A 12 -6.77 5.27 -10.81
C GLU A 12 -8.11 5.70 -10.21
N PHE A 13 -9.20 5.76 -10.98
CA PHE A 13 -10.54 5.98 -10.42
C PHE A 13 -10.89 4.87 -9.44
N VAL A 14 -11.53 5.25 -8.32
CA VAL A 14 -12.09 4.27 -7.38
C VAL A 14 -13.50 3.97 -7.84
N ILE A 15 -13.69 2.75 -8.34
CA ILE A 15 -14.97 2.29 -8.89
C ILE A 15 -15.47 1.06 -8.13
N GLN A 16 -16.78 0.91 -8.13
CA GLN A 16 -17.48 -0.31 -7.76
C GLN A 16 -18.21 -0.83 -9.00
N VAL A 17 -18.09 -2.13 -9.27
CA VAL A 17 -18.78 -2.79 -10.38
C VAL A 17 -19.55 -4.00 -9.87
N THR A 18 -20.72 -4.24 -10.44
CA THR A 18 -21.50 -5.48 -10.30
C THR A 18 -21.61 -6.10 -11.69
N GLY A 19 -21.50 -7.43 -11.79
CA GLY A 19 -21.57 -8.11 -13.08
C GLY A 19 -21.52 -9.62 -12.95
N THR A 20 -21.54 -10.30 -14.10
CA THR A 20 -21.47 -11.77 -14.18
C THR A 20 -20.07 -12.21 -14.61
N VAL A 21 -19.51 -13.22 -13.94
CA VAL A 21 -18.24 -13.84 -14.35
C VAL A 21 -18.48 -14.66 -15.61
N ILE A 22 -17.69 -14.44 -16.65
CA ILE A 22 -17.73 -15.19 -17.91
C ILE A 22 -16.33 -15.67 -18.30
N GLU A 23 -16.27 -16.75 -19.08
CA GLU A 23 -15.01 -17.24 -19.64
C GLU A 23 -14.53 -16.32 -20.77
N ARG A 24 -13.21 -16.05 -20.81
CA ARG A 24 -12.64 -15.26 -21.91
C ARG A 24 -12.55 -16.09 -23.18
N ALA A 25 -12.81 -15.43 -24.31
CA ALA A 25 -12.52 -16.02 -25.62
C ALA A 25 -11.01 -16.28 -25.81
N SER A 26 -10.15 -15.40 -25.28
CA SER A 26 -8.69 -15.53 -25.30
C SER A 26 -8.11 -15.42 -23.90
N LYS A 27 -7.57 -16.52 -23.39
CA LYS A 27 -7.07 -16.66 -22.01
C LYS A 27 -5.68 -16.03 -21.86
N ASN A 28 -5.43 -15.40 -20.72
CA ASN A 28 -4.14 -14.76 -20.40
C ASN A 28 -3.40 -15.49 -19.26
N ALA A 29 -2.48 -16.40 -19.60
CA ALA A 29 -1.73 -17.18 -18.61
C ALA A 29 -0.80 -16.37 -17.69
N ASN A 30 -0.58 -15.07 -17.95
CA ASN A 30 0.34 -14.24 -17.16
C ASN A 30 -0.30 -13.69 -15.87
N ILE A 31 -1.62 -13.82 -15.69
CA ILE A 31 -2.33 -13.35 -14.50
C ILE A 31 -3.25 -14.43 -13.92
N PRO A 32 -3.45 -14.48 -12.58
CA PRO A 32 -4.26 -15.52 -11.96
C PRO A 32 -5.73 -15.56 -12.41
N THR A 33 -6.28 -14.42 -12.83
CA THR A 33 -7.67 -14.28 -13.30
C THR A 33 -7.76 -14.29 -14.82
N GLY A 34 -6.76 -14.83 -15.51
CA GLY A 34 -6.61 -14.73 -16.95
C GLY A 34 -7.60 -15.53 -17.79
N ASP A 35 -8.28 -16.50 -17.18
CA ASP A 35 -9.25 -17.36 -17.86
C ASP A 35 -10.66 -16.75 -17.91
N ILE A 36 -10.92 -15.73 -17.08
CA ILE A 36 -12.25 -15.16 -16.87
C ILE A 36 -12.24 -13.63 -16.93
N GLU A 37 -13.40 -13.05 -17.17
CA GLU A 37 -13.65 -11.61 -17.06
C GLU A 37 -15.04 -11.32 -16.50
N ILE A 38 -15.32 -10.06 -16.19
CA ILE A 38 -16.60 -9.64 -15.63
C ILE A 38 -17.39 -8.89 -16.70
N LEU A 39 -18.54 -9.46 -17.11
CA LEU A 39 -19.54 -8.75 -17.88
C LEU A 39 -20.31 -7.81 -16.95
N VAL A 40 -19.94 -6.53 -16.96
CA VAL A 40 -20.46 -5.50 -16.05
C VAL A 40 -21.94 -5.22 -16.33
N SER A 41 -22.77 -5.26 -15.30
CA SER A 41 -24.18 -4.86 -15.32
C SER A 41 -24.42 -3.51 -14.64
N GLU A 42 -23.60 -3.16 -13.64
CA GLU A 42 -23.68 -1.87 -12.92
C GLU A 42 -22.28 -1.31 -12.67
N LEU A 43 -22.13 0.01 -12.81
CA LEU A 43 -20.89 0.74 -12.57
C LEU A 43 -21.18 1.98 -11.72
N ASN A 44 -20.54 2.07 -10.56
CA ASN A 44 -20.61 3.21 -9.66
C ASN A 44 -19.21 3.81 -9.51
N ILE A 45 -19.07 5.11 -9.78
CA ILE A 45 -17.84 5.86 -9.50
C ILE A 45 -17.89 6.31 -8.05
N LEU A 46 -17.10 5.67 -7.19
CA LEU A 46 -17.01 6.03 -5.77
C LEU A 46 -16.19 7.29 -5.58
N ASN A 47 -15.08 7.41 -6.33
CA ASN A 47 -14.25 8.61 -6.32
C ASN A 47 -13.52 8.79 -7.66
N LYS A 48 -13.56 10.01 -8.19
CA LYS A 48 -12.77 10.40 -9.37
C LYS A 48 -11.35 10.70 -8.94
N ALA A 49 -10.37 10.22 -9.69
CA ALA A 49 -8.97 10.48 -9.42
C ALA A 49 -8.41 11.52 -10.39
N ILE A 50 -7.52 12.38 -9.89
CA ILE A 50 -6.62 13.15 -10.75
C ILE A 50 -5.55 12.18 -11.27
N LEU A 51 -5.11 12.38 -12.51
CA LEU A 51 -4.03 11.56 -13.09
C LEU A 51 -2.81 11.60 -12.15
N PRO A 52 -2.27 10.43 -11.75
CA PRO A 52 -1.11 10.38 -10.88
C PRO A 52 0.12 11.06 -11.51
N PRO A 53 1.04 11.60 -10.69
CA PRO A 53 2.27 12.23 -11.19
C PRO A 53 3.31 11.22 -11.72
N PHE A 54 3.05 9.91 -11.60
CA PHE A 54 3.84 8.81 -12.16
C PHE A 54 2.96 7.57 -12.35
N THR A 55 3.40 6.59 -13.15
CA THR A 55 2.66 5.34 -13.39
C THR A 55 2.61 4.44 -12.15
N ILE A 56 1.44 3.84 -11.91
CA ILE A 56 1.24 2.87 -10.83
C ILE A 56 1.51 1.47 -11.40
N GLU A 57 2.78 1.25 -11.71
CA GLU A 57 3.29 0.03 -12.34
C GLU A 57 4.52 -0.47 -11.57
N ASP A 58 4.92 -1.73 -11.81
CA ASP A 58 6.08 -2.30 -11.12
C ASP A 58 7.36 -1.56 -11.50
N ASP A 59 7.54 -1.30 -12.80
CA ASP A 59 8.48 -0.33 -13.34
C ASP A 59 7.77 1.00 -13.57
N THR A 60 8.22 2.07 -12.92
CA THR A 60 7.51 3.36 -12.89
C THR A 60 8.38 4.46 -13.47
N ASP A 61 7.75 5.43 -14.13
CA ASP A 61 8.42 6.62 -14.68
C ASP A 61 8.77 7.68 -13.62
N GLY A 62 8.36 7.46 -12.36
CA GLY A 62 8.61 8.38 -11.25
C GLY A 62 10.02 8.26 -10.65
N GLY A 63 10.78 9.35 -10.71
CA GLY A 63 12.03 9.49 -9.95
C GLY A 63 11.83 9.38 -8.44
N GLU A 64 12.89 9.02 -7.69
CA GLU A 64 12.81 8.74 -6.25
C GLU A 64 12.23 9.91 -5.45
N GLU A 65 12.70 11.13 -5.68
CA GLU A 65 12.21 12.33 -4.98
C GLU A 65 10.69 12.52 -5.16
N LEU A 66 10.20 12.36 -6.41
CA LEU A 66 8.78 12.48 -6.72
C LEU A 66 7.97 11.38 -6.04
N ARG A 67 8.50 10.15 -6.04
CA ARG A 67 7.85 9.01 -5.36
C ARG A 67 7.81 9.18 -3.85
N MET A 68 8.84 9.76 -3.24
CA MET A 68 8.84 10.06 -1.80
C MET A 68 7.87 11.19 -1.45
N LYS A 69 7.77 12.22 -2.30
CA LYS A 69 6.78 13.30 -2.14
C LYS A 69 5.34 12.77 -2.20
N TYR A 70 5.05 11.85 -3.10
CA TYR A 70 3.74 11.21 -3.25
C TYR A 70 3.74 9.76 -2.77
N ARG A 71 4.39 9.49 -1.62
CA ARG A 71 4.60 8.12 -1.13
C ARG A 71 3.30 7.32 -0.95
N TYR A 72 2.20 8.00 -0.64
CA TYR A 72 0.87 7.39 -0.54
C TYR A 72 0.35 6.81 -1.88
N LEU A 73 0.80 7.33 -3.02
CA LEU A 73 0.57 6.73 -4.35
C LEU A 73 1.58 5.64 -4.64
N ASP A 74 2.86 5.86 -4.31
CA ASP A 74 3.95 4.90 -4.54
C ASP A 74 3.72 3.57 -3.80
N ILE A 75 3.08 3.61 -2.62
CA ILE A 75 2.68 2.42 -1.85
C ILE A 75 1.70 1.51 -2.62
N ARG A 76 0.94 2.03 -3.60
CA ARG A 76 0.01 1.22 -4.42
C ARG A 76 0.73 0.25 -5.35
N ARG A 77 1.97 0.54 -5.75
CA ARG A 77 2.77 -0.29 -6.66
C ARG A 77 3.19 -1.60 -5.99
N ASN A 78 3.24 -2.70 -6.76
CA ASN A 78 3.51 -4.01 -6.17
C ASN A 78 4.86 -4.09 -5.44
N PRO A 79 5.98 -3.51 -5.92
CA PRO A 79 7.25 -3.61 -5.20
C PRO A 79 7.18 -3.05 -3.77
N VAL A 80 6.50 -1.93 -3.56
CA VAL A 80 6.37 -1.30 -2.23
C VAL A 80 5.34 -2.04 -1.39
N LYS A 81 4.15 -2.32 -1.93
CA LYS A 81 3.10 -3.09 -1.27
C LYS A 81 3.61 -4.45 -0.79
N ASN A 82 4.28 -5.20 -1.67
CA ASN A 82 4.78 -6.54 -1.35
C ASN A 82 5.89 -6.48 -0.30
N SER A 83 6.75 -5.46 -0.32
CA SER A 83 7.76 -5.24 0.71
C SER A 83 7.13 -4.98 2.09
N LEU A 84 6.05 -4.19 2.16
CA LEU A 84 5.32 -3.93 3.41
C LEU A 84 4.59 -5.18 3.92
N ILE A 85 3.92 -5.93 3.04
CA ILE A 85 3.27 -7.21 3.38
C ILE A 85 4.31 -8.22 3.88
N PHE A 86 5.46 -8.32 3.21
CA PHE A 86 6.54 -9.22 3.60
C PHE A 86 7.11 -8.83 4.97
N ARG A 87 7.43 -7.55 5.18
CA ARG A 87 7.88 -7.03 6.49
C ARG A 87 6.87 -7.38 7.59
N HIS A 88 5.58 -7.20 7.34
CA HIS A 88 4.53 -7.57 8.28
C HIS A 88 4.60 -9.06 8.65
N LYS A 89 4.60 -9.95 7.65
CA LYS A 89 4.67 -11.40 7.87
C LYS A 89 5.89 -11.80 8.69
N VAL A 90 7.07 -11.32 8.30
CA VAL A 90 8.34 -11.60 9.02
C VAL A 90 8.25 -11.13 10.47
N THR A 91 7.74 -9.93 10.71
CA THR A 91 7.63 -9.40 12.08
C THR A 91 6.69 -10.26 12.94
N GLN A 92 5.58 -10.74 12.38
CA GLN A 92 4.67 -11.63 13.10
C GLN A 92 5.31 -12.98 13.41
N GLU A 93 6.01 -13.59 12.44
CA GLU A 93 6.71 -14.87 12.67
C GLU A 93 7.76 -14.77 13.76
N VAL A 94 8.55 -13.68 13.79
CA VAL A 94 9.56 -13.45 14.83
C VAL A 94 8.91 -13.34 16.21
N ARG A 95 7.82 -12.57 16.33
CA ARG A 95 7.08 -12.44 17.60
C ARG A 95 6.50 -13.76 18.05
N ASN A 96 5.82 -14.49 17.16
CA ASN A 96 5.25 -15.79 17.47
C ASN A 96 6.31 -16.78 17.97
N TYR A 97 7.46 -16.83 17.30
CA TYR A 97 8.57 -17.68 17.72
C TYR A 97 9.05 -17.35 19.14
N LEU A 98 9.33 -16.07 19.43
CA LEU A 98 9.82 -15.64 20.74
C LEU A 98 8.80 -15.89 21.85
N SER A 99 7.53 -15.58 21.61
CA SER A 99 6.44 -15.87 22.55
C SER A 99 6.31 -17.36 22.85
N ASN A 100 6.44 -18.22 21.84
CA ASN A 100 6.42 -19.68 22.02
C ASN A 100 7.63 -20.20 22.81
N GLN A 101 8.73 -19.46 22.85
CA GLN A 101 9.90 -19.76 23.68
C GLN A 101 9.80 -19.15 25.09
N GLY A 102 8.67 -18.52 25.44
CA GLY A 102 8.43 -17.94 26.76
C GLY A 102 9.02 -16.54 26.96
N PHE A 103 9.47 -15.87 25.89
CA PHE A 103 9.86 -14.46 25.96
C PHE A 103 8.62 -13.57 26.10
N ILE A 104 8.77 -12.45 26.81
CA ILE A 104 7.73 -11.45 26.99
C ILE A 104 8.13 -10.18 26.24
N GLU A 105 7.24 -9.67 25.40
CA GLU A 105 7.42 -8.37 24.74
C GLU A 105 7.21 -7.26 25.78
N VAL A 106 8.24 -6.44 26.02
CA VAL A 106 8.21 -5.32 26.98
C VAL A 106 8.48 -4.02 26.22
N GLU A 107 7.49 -3.13 26.20
CA GLU A 107 7.67 -1.79 25.64
C GLU A 107 8.51 -0.92 26.59
N THR A 108 9.55 -0.28 26.06
CA THR A 108 10.42 0.62 26.80
C THR A 108 10.13 2.09 26.45
N PRO A 109 10.33 3.04 27.38
CA PRO A 109 10.06 4.46 27.11
C PRO A 109 10.89 5.03 25.94
N TYR A 110 10.28 5.89 25.12
CA TYR A 110 10.96 6.58 24.02
C TYR A 110 11.66 7.87 24.47
N LEU A 111 11.05 8.63 25.38
CA LEU A 111 11.62 9.88 25.92
C LEU A 111 12.49 9.55 27.14
N ILE A 112 13.79 9.39 26.92
CA ILE A 112 14.77 9.08 27.96
C ILE A 112 15.78 10.22 28.13
N LYS A 113 16.56 10.15 29.22
CA LYS A 113 17.67 11.08 29.44
C LYS A 113 18.77 10.83 28.42
N SER A 114 19.26 11.89 27.78
CA SER A 114 20.36 11.82 26.83
C SER A 114 21.67 11.40 27.50
N THR A 115 22.44 10.55 26.82
CA THR A 115 23.73 10.02 27.28
C THR A 115 24.83 10.40 26.30
N PRO A 116 25.90 11.09 26.75
CA PRO A 116 26.89 11.69 25.84
C PRO A 116 27.92 10.70 25.27
N GLU A 117 27.98 9.46 25.74
CA GLU A 117 29.02 8.50 25.33
C GLU A 117 28.80 7.91 23.92
N GLY A 118 27.59 8.02 23.38
CA GLY A 118 27.16 7.31 22.17
C GLY A 118 26.96 8.17 20.93
N ALA A 119 26.10 7.69 20.03
CA ALA A 119 25.63 8.46 18.89
C ALA A 119 24.86 9.71 19.35
N ARG A 120 24.70 10.69 18.45
CA ARG A 120 23.94 11.90 18.77
C ARG A 120 22.46 11.56 18.98
N ASP A 121 21.94 11.95 20.13
CA ASP A 121 20.52 11.83 20.44
C ASP A 121 19.69 12.90 19.71
N PHE A 122 18.48 12.51 19.27
CA PHE A 122 17.45 13.48 18.95
C PHE A 122 16.87 14.03 20.26
N VAL A 123 16.92 15.35 20.43
CA VAL A 123 16.44 16.01 21.65
C VAL A 123 15.01 16.50 21.47
N VAL A 124 14.16 16.22 22.46
CA VAL A 124 12.80 16.75 22.55
C VAL A 124 12.75 17.68 23.77
N PRO A 125 12.63 19.01 23.58
CA PRO A 125 12.60 19.95 24.70
C PRO A 125 11.32 19.75 25.51
N SER A 126 11.46 19.62 26.83
CA SER A 126 10.33 19.58 27.76
C SER A 126 9.93 20.99 28.17
N ARG A 127 8.63 21.30 28.17
CA ARG A 127 8.14 22.50 28.83
C ARG A 127 8.22 22.28 30.35
N MET A 128 8.89 23.17 31.07
CA MET A 128 8.85 23.19 32.53
C MET A 128 7.52 23.82 32.93
N ASN A 129 6.69 23.10 33.69
CA ASN A 129 5.56 23.70 34.40
C ASN A 129 6.07 23.98 35.82
N GLU A 130 6.11 25.26 36.19
CA GLU A 130 6.21 25.71 37.59
C GLU A 130 4.82 25.67 38.26
#